data_AF-A0A843GSG4-F1
#
_entry.id   AF-A0A843GSG4-F1
#
_cell.length_a   1.000
_cell.length_b   1.000
_cell.length_c   1.000
_cell.angle_alpha   90.00
_cell.angle_beta   90.00
_cell.angle_gamma   90.00
#
_symmetry.space_group_name_H-M   'P 1'
#
loop_
_entity.id
_entity.type
_entity.pdbx_description
1 polymer ?
#
loop_
_entity_poly.entity_id
_entity_poly.type
_entity_poly.pdbx_seq_one_letter_code
_entity_poly.pdbx_strand_id
1 'polypeptide(L)' 'MSKAFVLSSGGLDSTTCLAMAIEKYGAENVVTASLYYGQKHDKELKCA' A
#
# COMPACT_ATOMS: atom_id res chain seq x y z
N MET A 1 -19.23 6.76 6.59
CA MET A 1 -17.88 7.00 6.04
C MET A 1 -17.18 5.66 5.86
N SER A 2 -16.70 5.36 4.65
CA SER A 2 -16.01 4.12 4.33
C SER A 2 -14.50 4.31 4.47
N LYS A 3 -13.81 3.33 5.08
CA LYS A 3 -12.35 3.31 5.22
C LYS A 3 -11.77 2.22 4.31
N ALA A 4 -10.55 2.43 3.83
CA ALA A 4 -9.83 1.45 3.02
C ALA A 4 -8.52 1.05 3.69
N PHE A 5 -8.21 -0.24 3.63
CA PHE A 5 -6.92 -0.79 4.03
C PHE A 5 -6.24 -1.39 2.81
N VAL A 6 -5.07 -0.87 2.44
CA VAL A 6 -4.34 -1.28 1.23
C VAL A 6 -3.02 -1.93 1.62
N LEU A 7 -2.84 -3.20 1.22
CA LEU A 7 -1.54 -3.85 1.33
C LEU A 7 -0.62 -3.35 0.22
N SER A 8 0.45 -2.67 0.59
CA SER A 8 1.46 -2.17 -0.34
C SER A 8 2.62 -3.14 -0.40
N SER A 9 2.92 -3.68 -1.58
CA SER A 9 4.12 -4.50 -1.80
C SER A 9 5.31 -3.68 -2.28
N GLY A 10 5.10 -2.40 -2.61
CA GLY A 10 6.08 -1.55 -3.31
C GLY A 10 6.04 -1.70 -4.85
N GLY A 11 5.30 -2.68 -5.37
CA GLY A 11 5.12 -2.86 -6.81
C GLY A 11 4.10 -1.88 -7.40
N LEU A 12 4.21 -1.64 -8.72
CA LEU A 12 3.37 -0.72 -9.50
C LEU A 12 1.86 -0.90 -9.23
N ASP A 13 1.38 -2.13 -9.23
CA ASP A 13 -0.03 -2.43 -9.06
C ASP A 13 -0.54 -2.01 -7.67
N SER A 14 0.21 -2.33 -6.63
CA SER A 14 -0.15 -1.99 -5.25
C SER A 14 -0.08 -0.48 -5.00
N THR A 15 0.89 0.21 -5.60
CA THR A 15 1.03 1.68 -5.55
C THR A 15 -0.10 2.38 -6.29
N THR A 16 -0.50 1.85 -7.45
CA THR A 16 -1.63 2.38 -8.23
C THR A 16 -2.95 2.19 -7.46
N CYS A 17 -3.14 1.02 -6.85
CA CYS A 17 -4.29 0.76 -5.99
C CYS A 17 -4.38 1.73 -4.80
N LEU A 18 -3.25 2.03 -4.14
CA LEU A 18 -3.18 3.01 -3.07
C LEU A 18 -3.58 4.42 -3.55
N ALA A 19 -3.07 4.86 -4.69
CA ALA A 19 -3.42 6.16 -5.26
C ALA A 19 -4.92 6.27 -5.54
N MET A 20 -5.51 5.24 -6.16
CA MET A 20 -6.96 5.17 -6.42
C MET A 20 -7.78 5.16 -5.12
N ALA A 21 -7.30 4.48 -4.07
CA ALA A 21 -7.97 4.47 -2.78
C ALA A 21 -7.96 5.86 -2.12
N ILE A 22 -6.84 6.58 -2.18
CA ILE A 22 -6.73 7.95 -1.66
C ILE A 22 -7.66 8.90 -2.42
N GLU A 23 -7.68 8.83 -3.75
CA GLU A 23 -8.58 9.64 -4.59
C GLU A 23 -10.06 9.40 -4.24
N LYS A 24 -10.42 8.14 -3.99
CA LYS A 24 -11.81 7.76 -3.74
C LYS A 24 -12.29 8.02 -2.31
N TYR A 25 -11.43 7.82 -1.31
CA TYR A 25 -11.83 7.82 0.10
C TYR A 25 -11.25 8.98 0.91
N GLY A 26 -10.30 9.74 0.37
CA GLY A 26 -9.55 10.74 1.12
C GLY A 26 -8.40 10.11 1.91
N ALA A 27 -7.26 10.79 1.97
CA ALA A 27 -6.04 10.27 2.58
C ALA A 27 -6.23 9.89 4.06
N GLU A 28 -7.05 10.63 4.80
CA GLU A 28 -7.36 10.39 6.20
C GLU A 28 -8.18 9.11 6.45
N ASN A 29 -8.80 8.56 5.40
CA ASN A 29 -9.61 7.33 5.49
C ASN A 29 -8.90 6.11 4.90
N VAL A 30 -7.65 6.26 4.47
CA VAL A 30 -6.84 5.18 3.89
C VAL A 30 -5.68 4.85 4.81
N VAL A 31 -5.56 3.57 5.18
CA VAL A 31 -4.41 3.04 5.91
C VAL A 31 -3.70 2.05 4.98
N THR A 32 -2.38 2.09 4.95
CA THR A 32 -1.58 1.13 4.18
C THR A 32 -0.58 0.40 5.07
N ALA A 33 -0.28 -0.84 4.72
CA ALA A 33 0.75 -1.63 5.39
C ALA A 33 1.54 -2.44 4.37
N SER A 34 2.84 -2.54 4.60
CA SER A 34 3.75 -3.43 3.88
C SER A 34 4.16 -4.55 4.84
N LEU A 35 3.98 -5.79 4.43
CA LEU A 35 4.26 -6.96 5.29
C LEU A 35 5.61 -7.56 4.93
N TYR A 36 6.46 -7.75 5.93
CA TYR A 36 7.67 -8.57 5.82
C TYR A 36 7.37 -10.01 6.21
N TYR A 37 7.52 -10.95 5.27
CA TYR A 37 7.26 -12.37 5.50
C TYR A 37 8.37 -13.29 4.97
N GLY A 38 9.61 -12.79 4.88
CA GLY A 38 10.74 -13.54 4.31
C GLY A 38 10.73 -13.67 2.79
N GLN A 39 10.00 -12.79 2.11
CA GLN A 39 9.88 -12.78 0.65
C GLN A 39 11.21 -12.44 -0.05
N LYS A 40 11.36 -12.95 -1.28
CA LYS A 40 12.58 -12.86 -2.10
C LYS A 40 13.07 -11.42 -2.37
N HIS A 41 12.16 -10.45 -2.31
CA HIS A 41 12.43 -9.03 -2.58
C HIS A 41 12.55 -8.20 -1.28
N ASP A 42 13.42 -8.63 -0.35
CA ASP A 42 13.67 -7.88 0.90
C ASP A 42 14.20 -6.45 0.67
N LYS A 43 14.86 -6.23 -0.46
CA LYS A 43 15.46 -4.94 -0.83
C LYS A 43 14.42 -3.87 -1.14
N GLU A 44 13.30 -4.24 -1.76
CA GLU A 44 12.21 -3.30 -2.08
C GLU A 44 11.56 -2.76 -0.81
N LEU A 45 11.42 -3.60 0.22
CA LEU A 45 10.93 -3.20 1.55
C LEU A 45 11.90 -2.30 2.34
N LYS A 46 13.19 -2.31 2.02
CA LYS A 46 14.19 -1.41 2.64
C LYS A 46 14.26 -0.04 1.98
N CYS A 47 13.80 0.06 0.73
CA CYS A 47 13.85 1.28 -0.08
C CYS A 47 12.51 2.04 -0.10
N ALA A 48 11.41 1.38 0.25
CA ALA A 48 10.08 1.97 0.42
C ALA A 48 9.95 2.66 1.78
#